data_AF-A0A969NFZ1-F1
#
_entry.id   AF-A0A969NFZ1-F1
#
_cell.length_a   1.000
_cell.length_b   1.000
_cell.length_c   1.000
_cell.angle_alpha   90.00
_cell.angle_beta   90.00
_cell.angle_gamma   90.00
#
_symmetry.space_group_name_H-M   'P 1'
#
loop_
_entity.id
_entity.type
_entity.pdbx_description
1 polymer ?
#
loop_
_entity_poly.entity_id
_entity_poly.type
_entity_poly.pdbx_seq_one_letter_code
_entity_poly.pdbx_strand_id
1 'polypeptide(L)'
;MAFDFKKITSLFVETSEQAPVQQEPSSAPSVSLSQPQTVGVPTGAFDQAVFDSLMKAIEEHNLPGEDYLEFLSALQAMQNIPLDEKLKIQTVLATLSTKGLTIQKIKESADYYKKVLQEEQKQFHVELSKQIQEQVKSKEKLIEDHSGPKQA
;
A
#
# COMPACT_ATOMS: atom_id res chain seq x y z
N MET A 1 7.73 -1.94 21.63
CA MET A 1 8.52 -2.68 20.63
C MET A 1 8.06 -2.18 19.27
N ALA A 2 8.95 -2.00 18.30
CA ALA A 2 8.55 -1.58 16.96
C ALA A 2 7.96 -2.80 16.20
N PHE A 3 6.86 -2.60 15.50
CA PHE A 3 6.23 -3.63 14.70
C PHE A 3 7.01 -3.83 13.39
N ASP A 4 7.28 -5.07 12.99
CA ASP A 4 8.11 -5.37 11.81
C ASP A 4 7.25 -5.50 10.56
N PHE A 5 6.91 -4.36 9.96
CA PHE A 5 6.02 -4.30 8.79
C PHE A 5 6.55 -5.01 7.54
N LYS A 6 7.87 -5.12 7.41
CA LYS A 6 8.50 -5.82 6.27
C LYS A 6 8.14 -7.29 6.25
N LYS A 7 7.98 -7.88 7.41
CA LYS A 7 7.53 -9.26 7.53
C LYS A 7 6.09 -9.38 7.06
N ILE A 8 5.17 -8.56 7.55
CA ILE A 8 3.75 -8.69 7.16
C ILE A 8 3.49 -8.27 5.71
N THR A 9 4.38 -7.50 5.08
CA THR A 9 4.28 -7.15 3.65
C THR A 9 4.18 -8.39 2.77
N SER A 10 4.88 -9.47 3.14
CA SER A 10 4.83 -10.77 2.45
C SER A 10 3.45 -11.44 2.48
N LEU A 11 2.54 -11.04 3.37
CA LEU A 11 1.16 -11.54 3.39
C LEU A 11 0.27 -10.85 2.35
N PHE A 12 0.64 -9.64 1.90
CA PHE A 12 -0.20 -8.79 1.05
C PHE A 12 0.39 -8.59 -0.36
N VAL A 13 1.71 -8.76 -0.52
CA VAL A 13 2.41 -8.64 -1.80
C VAL A 13 3.02 -9.98 -2.16
N GLU A 14 2.49 -10.61 -3.19
CA GLU A 14 3.09 -11.80 -3.80
C GLU A 14 4.24 -11.33 -4.71
N THR A 15 5.48 -11.39 -4.21
CA THR A 15 6.67 -11.18 -5.03
C THR A 15 6.76 -12.33 -6.04
N SER A 16 6.21 -12.10 -7.23
CA SER A 16 6.33 -13.03 -8.36
C SER A 16 7.76 -12.95 -8.91
N GLU A 17 8.61 -13.88 -8.49
CA GLU A 17 9.89 -14.15 -9.14
C GLU A 17 9.61 -14.92 -10.44
N GLN A 18 9.63 -14.23 -11.58
CA GLN A 18 9.42 -14.82 -12.90
C GLN A 18 10.60 -15.71 -13.30
N ALA A 19 10.35 -17.01 -13.47
CA ALA A 19 11.23 -17.93 -14.19
C ALA A 19 11.06 -17.74 -15.72
N PRO A 20 12.12 -17.93 -16.54
CA PRO A 20 12.10 -17.60 -17.96
C PRO A 20 11.36 -18.67 -18.77
N VAL A 21 10.36 -18.25 -19.56
CA VAL A 21 9.66 -19.14 -20.50
C VAL A 21 10.23 -18.97 -21.91
N GLN A 22 10.65 -20.11 -22.46
CA GLN A 22 11.30 -20.32 -23.75
C GLN A 22 10.29 -20.22 -24.91
N GLN A 23 10.71 -19.61 -26.02
CA GLN A 23 9.94 -19.33 -27.24
C GLN A 23 9.80 -20.55 -28.18
N GLU A 24 8.67 -20.66 -28.90
CA GLU A 24 8.63 -21.12 -30.30
C GLU A 24 7.48 -20.42 -31.08
N PRO A 25 7.58 -20.31 -32.42
CA PRO A 25 7.02 -19.19 -33.20
C PRO A 25 5.73 -19.54 -33.95
N SER A 26 4.88 -18.55 -34.20
CA SER A 26 3.94 -18.60 -35.33
C SER A 26 3.63 -17.22 -35.88
N SER A 27 3.69 -17.15 -37.20
CA SER A 27 3.86 -16.00 -38.08
C SER A 27 2.53 -15.51 -38.68
N ALA A 28 2.28 -14.20 -38.62
CA ALA A 28 1.49 -13.45 -39.62
C ALA A 28 1.78 -11.93 -39.50
N PRO A 29 1.75 -11.16 -40.61
CA PRO A 29 2.48 -9.89 -40.73
C PRO A 29 1.72 -8.66 -40.20
N SER A 30 2.51 -7.70 -39.71
CA SER A 30 2.10 -6.40 -39.18
C SER A 30 1.38 -5.52 -40.20
N VAL A 31 0.26 -4.93 -39.76
CA VAL A 31 -0.20 -3.63 -40.28
C VAL A 31 0.01 -2.61 -39.18
N SER A 32 1.04 -1.78 -39.35
CA SER A 32 1.36 -0.67 -38.45
C SER A 32 0.39 0.47 -38.74
N LEU A 33 -0.58 0.68 -37.86
CA LEU A 33 -1.34 1.91 -37.75
C LEU A 33 -0.89 2.60 -36.46
N SER A 34 -0.11 3.66 -36.62
CA SER A 34 0.36 4.52 -35.54
C SER A 34 -0.86 5.12 -34.81
N GLN A 35 -1.23 4.53 -33.69
CA GLN A 35 -2.28 5.06 -32.81
C GLN A 35 -1.67 6.18 -31.95
N PRO A 36 -2.41 7.27 -31.69
CA PRO A 36 -1.99 8.31 -30.76
C PRO A 36 -1.71 7.69 -29.40
N GLN A 37 -0.63 8.11 -28.75
CA GLN A 37 -0.27 7.65 -27.41
C GLN A 37 -1.48 7.71 -26.51
N THR A 38 -2.00 6.54 -26.14
CA THR A 38 -3.01 6.42 -25.12
C THR A 38 -2.39 6.96 -23.85
N VAL A 39 -3.01 8.02 -23.33
CA VAL A 39 -2.82 8.49 -21.96
C VAL A 39 -2.81 7.24 -21.09
N GLY A 40 -1.66 6.95 -20.47
CA GLY A 40 -1.45 5.73 -19.72
C GLY A 40 -2.60 5.52 -18.75
N VAL A 41 -3.33 4.43 -18.93
CA VAL A 41 -4.16 3.89 -17.86
C VAL A 41 -3.21 3.74 -16.67
N PRO A 42 -3.46 4.37 -15.51
CA PRO A 42 -2.67 4.08 -14.33
C PRO A 42 -2.93 2.62 -13.99
N THR A 43 -2.06 1.72 -14.45
CA THR A 43 -1.90 0.42 -13.84
C THR A 43 -1.59 0.72 -12.38
N GLY A 44 -2.44 0.26 -11.46
CA GLY A 44 -2.24 0.38 -10.02
C GLY A 44 -1.02 -0.43 -9.59
N ALA A 45 0.16 0.04 -9.99
CA ALA A 45 1.44 -0.54 -9.67
C ALA A 45 1.66 -0.33 -8.17
N PHE A 46 2.21 -1.36 -7.53
CA PHE A 46 2.63 -1.26 -6.15
C PHE A 46 3.74 -0.20 -6.05
N ASP A 47 3.50 0.81 -5.23
CA ASP A 47 4.46 1.86 -4.93
C ASP A 47 4.98 1.66 -3.50
N GLN A 48 6.28 1.36 -3.40
CA GLN A 48 6.94 1.11 -2.12
C GLN A 48 6.91 2.34 -1.20
N ALA A 49 7.01 3.56 -1.74
CA ALA A 49 7.01 4.77 -0.93
C ALA A 49 5.62 5.03 -0.33
N VAL A 50 4.56 4.77 -1.10
CA VAL A 50 3.18 4.83 -0.59
C VAL A 50 2.98 3.78 0.50
N PHE A 51 3.43 2.54 0.26
CA PHE A 51 3.36 1.48 1.27
C PHE A 51 4.09 1.87 2.56
N ASP A 52 5.34 2.33 2.46
CA ASP A 52 6.14 2.74 3.61
C ASP A 52 5.49 3.90 4.38
N SER A 53 4.87 4.86 3.68
CA SER A 53 4.12 5.95 4.31
C SER A 53 2.92 5.42 5.12
N LEU A 54 2.15 4.49 4.56
CA LEU A 54 1.01 3.88 5.26
C LEU A 54 1.47 3.06 6.46
N MET A 55 2.57 2.31 6.35
CA MET A 55 3.11 1.54 7.47
C MET A 55 3.60 2.46 8.58
N LYS A 56 4.26 3.56 8.22
CA LYS A 56 4.69 4.59 9.17
C LYS A 56 3.50 5.22 9.90
N ALA A 57 2.40 5.51 9.20
CA ALA A 57 1.18 6.02 9.83
C ALA A 57 0.60 5.03 10.86
N ILE A 58 0.63 3.73 10.56
CA ILE A 58 0.23 2.70 11.53
C ILE A 58 1.21 2.66 12.73
N GLU A 59 2.53 2.74 12.50
CA GLU A 59 3.54 2.75 13.57
C GLU A 59 3.36 3.92 14.53
N GLU A 60 3.15 5.13 14.01
CA GLU A 60 2.95 6.35 14.79
C GLU A 60 1.67 6.30 15.64
N HIS A 61 0.70 5.50 15.20
CA HIS A 61 -0.56 5.27 15.87
C HIS A 61 -0.64 3.92 16.61
N ASN A 62 0.49 3.23 16.82
CA ASN A 62 0.48 1.93 17.48
C ASN A 62 -0.10 2.00 18.91
N LEU A 63 -1.01 1.09 19.23
CA LEU A 63 -1.67 1.02 20.53
C LEU A 63 -0.75 0.38 21.58
N PRO A 64 -0.84 0.79 22.86
CA PRO A 64 -0.08 0.14 23.91
C PRO A 64 -0.67 -1.24 24.27
N GLY A 65 0.21 -2.23 24.42
CA GLY A 65 -0.14 -3.58 24.87
C GLY A 65 -0.39 -4.54 23.71
N GLU A 66 -0.99 -5.69 24.01
CA GLU A 66 -1.27 -6.71 22.99
C GLU A 66 -2.55 -6.35 22.23
N ASP A 67 -2.44 -6.30 20.90
CA ASP A 67 -3.52 -5.91 19.99
C ASP A 67 -3.53 -6.72 18.68
N TYR A 68 -4.23 -6.21 17.65
CA TYR A 68 -4.32 -6.81 16.32
C TYR A 68 -2.96 -6.97 15.62
N LEU A 69 -2.07 -5.97 15.71
CA LEU A 69 -0.76 -6.06 15.08
C LEU A 69 0.02 -7.22 15.75
N GLU A 70 -0.01 -7.27 17.07
CA GLU A 70 0.78 -8.25 17.84
C GLU A 70 0.30 -9.68 17.56
N PHE A 71 -1.01 -9.84 17.37
CA PHE A 71 -1.62 -11.06 16.88
C PHE A 71 -1.13 -11.46 15.48
N LEU A 72 -1.07 -10.53 14.52
CA LEU A 72 -0.55 -10.81 13.16
C LEU A 72 0.93 -11.18 13.17
N SER A 73 1.76 -10.47 13.95
CA SER A 73 3.19 -10.78 14.06
C SER A 73 3.43 -12.17 14.65
N ALA A 74 2.66 -12.54 15.68
CA ALA A 74 2.73 -13.87 16.26
C ALA A 74 2.26 -14.97 15.29
N LEU A 75 1.20 -14.72 14.51
CA LEU A 75 0.77 -15.64 13.44
C LEU A 75 1.85 -15.81 12.38
N GLN A 76 2.49 -14.72 11.99
CA GLN A 76 3.54 -14.77 11.00
C GLN A 76 4.77 -15.53 11.48
N ALA A 77 5.13 -15.41 12.76
CA ALA A 77 6.21 -16.20 13.34
C ALA A 77 5.97 -17.72 13.22
N MET A 78 4.71 -18.14 13.05
CA MET A 78 4.32 -19.54 12.84
C MET A 78 4.22 -19.96 11.37
N GLN A 79 4.53 -19.08 10.41
CA GLN A 79 4.33 -19.37 8.97
C GLN A 79 5.10 -20.62 8.51
N ASN A 80 6.34 -20.79 8.98
CA ASN A 80 7.23 -21.90 8.61
C ASN A 80 6.99 -23.18 9.42
N ILE A 81 6.06 -23.14 10.39
CA ILE A 81 5.73 -24.30 11.20
C ILE A 81 4.59 -25.06 10.48
N PRO A 82 4.74 -26.37 10.20
CA PRO A 82 3.74 -27.17 9.49
C PRO A 82 2.57 -27.53 10.42
N LEU A 83 1.82 -26.53 10.84
CA LEU A 83 0.58 -26.67 11.60
C LEU A 83 -0.61 -26.25 10.74
N ASP A 84 -1.76 -26.84 11.04
CA ASP A 84 -3.04 -26.38 10.52
C ASP A 84 -3.30 -24.91 10.92
N GLU A 85 -3.89 -24.12 10.02
CA GLU A 85 -4.12 -22.69 10.20
C GLU A 85 -5.00 -22.39 11.43
N LYS A 86 -6.06 -23.17 11.62
CA LYS A 86 -6.95 -23.02 12.78
C LYS A 86 -6.17 -23.26 14.07
N LEU A 87 -5.28 -24.25 14.08
CA LEU A 87 -4.43 -24.52 15.24
C LEU A 87 -3.42 -23.40 15.49
N LYS A 88 -2.82 -22.81 14.44
CA LYS A 88 -1.95 -21.62 14.57
C LYS A 88 -2.71 -20.46 15.23
N ILE A 89 -3.89 -20.13 14.72
CA ILE A 89 -4.75 -19.07 15.25
C ILE A 89 -5.09 -19.32 16.72
N GLN A 90 -5.50 -20.53 17.07
CA GLN A 90 -5.82 -20.89 18.45
C GLN A 90 -4.59 -20.81 19.37
N THR A 91 -3.43 -21.23 18.90
CA THR A 91 -2.17 -21.21 19.66
C THR A 91 -1.73 -19.78 19.94
N VAL A 92 -1.73 -18.92 18.92
CA VAL A 92 -1.40 -17.50 19.08
C VAL A 92 -2.38 -16.82 20.03
N LEU A 93 -3.68 -17.03 19.83
CA LEU A 93 -4.70 -16.42 20.68
C LEU A 93 -4.54 -16.87 22.14
N ALA A 94 -4.34 -18.17 22.39
CA ALA A 94 -4.12 -18.68 23.74
C ALA A 94 -2.86 -18.09 24.38
N THR A 95 -1.79 -17.96 23.61
CA THR A 95 -0.51 -17.39 24.07
C THR A 95 -0.66 -15.91 24.45
N LEU A 96 -1.21 -15.09 23.56
CA LEU A 96 -1.35 -13.65 23.79
C LEU A 96 -2.47 -13.31 24.78
N SER A 97 -3.47 -14.19 24.95
CA SER A 97 -4.50 -14.02 25.98
C SER A 97 -3.93 -14.00 27.39
N THR A 98 -2.82 -14.70 27.65
CA THR A 98 -2.13 -14.65 28.94
C THR A 98 -1.63 -13.24 29.30
N LYS A 99 -1.43 -12.40 28.28
CA LYS A 99 -1.00 -11.00 28.39
C LYS A 99 -2.15 -10.00 28.20
N GLY A 100 -3.40 -10.48 28.17
CA GLY A 100 -4.59 -9.63 28.14
C GLY A 100 -5.11 -9.29 26.74
N LEU A 101 -4.66 -9.98 25.69
CA LEU A 101 -5.31 -9.94 24.39
C LEU A 101 -6.67 -10.68 24.45
N THR A 102 -7.69 -10.14 23.79
CA THR A 102 -9.00 -10.79 23.64
C THR A 102 -9.48 -10.67 22.21
N ILE A 103 -10.39 -11.54 21.79
CA ILE A 103 -11.01 -11.46 20.44
C ILE A 103 -11.65 -10.08 20.22
N GLN A 104 -12.26 -9.51 21.27
CA GLN A 104 -12.86 -8.18 21.21
C GLN A 104 -11.79 -7.10 20.96
N LYS A 105 -10.67 -7.14 21.68
CA LYS A 105 -9.54 -6.21 21.47
C LYS A 105 -8.94 -6.33 20.07
N ILE A 106 -8.81 -7.54 19.54
CA ILE A 106 -8.34 -7.76 18.15
C ILE A 106 -9.25 -7.02 17.16
N LYS A 107 -10.58 -7.13 17.32
CA LYS A 107 -11.54 -6.43 16.45
C LYS A 107 -11.46 -4.91 16.61
N GLU A 108 -11.47 -4.42 17.84
CA GLU A 108 -11.44 -2.99 18.15
C GLU A 108 -10.16 -2.31 17.65
N SER A 109 -9.01 -2.97 17.83
CA SER A 109 -7.72 -2.46 17.34
C SER A 109 -7.61 -2.56 15.81
N ALA A 110 -8.14 -3.61 15.17
CA ALA A 110 -8.20 -3.67 13.71
C ALA A 110 -9.05 -2.51 13.13
N ASP A 111 -10.22 -2.23 13.72
CA ASP A 111 -11.06 -1.10 13.32
C ASP A 111 -10.38 0.25 13.58
N TYR A 112 -9.57 0.35 14.64
CA TYR A 112 -8.75 1.53 14.91
C TYR A 112 -7.72 1.77 13.80
N TYR A 113 -6.90 0.78 13.45
CA TYR A 113 -5.89 0.92 12.39
C TYR A 113 -6.50 1.17 11.02
N LYS A 114 -7.68 0.59 10.75
CA LYS A 114 -8.46 0.93 9.56
C LYS A 114 -8.81 2.42 9.50
N LYS A 115 -9.22 3.03 10.61
CA LYS A 115 -9.52 4.47 10.66
C LYS A 115 -8.27 5.33 10.47
N VAL A 116 -7.13 4.91 11.03
CA VAL A 116 -5.84 5.59 10.81
C VAL A 116 -5.53 5.64 9.31
N LEU A 117 -5.61 4.51 8.62
CA LEU A 117 -5.39 4.44 7.16
C LEU A 117 -6.39 5.27 6.36
N GLN A 118 -7.65 5.35 6.80
CA GLN A 118 -8.67 6.19 6.16
C GLN A 118 -8.37 7.69 6.31
N GLU A 119 -7.86 8.12 7.47
CA GLU A 119 -7.45 9.50 7.66
C GLU A 119 -6.22 9.82 6.81
N GLU A 120 -5.23 8.92 6.77
CA GLU A 120 -4.05 9.08 5.92
C GLU A 120 -4.42 9.18 4.43
N GLN A 121 -5.32 8.33 3.96
CA GLN A 121 -5.86 8.41 2.59
C GLN A 121 -6.50 9.77 2.28
N LYS A 122 -7.22 10.34 3.25
CA LYS A 122 -7.88 11.63 3.11
C LYS A 122 -6.87 12.77 3.09
N GLN A 123 -5.87 12.75 3.97
CA GLN A 123 -4.79 13.74 3.98
C GLN A 123 -4.01 13.70 2.66
N PHE A 124 -3.69 12.51 2.17
CA PHE A 124 -3.06 12.32 0.86
C PHE A 124 -3.87 12.96 -0.27
N HIS A 125 -5.21 12.79 -0.31
CA HIS A 125 -6.06 13.43 -1.32
C HIS A 125 -6.03 14.96 -1.24
N VAL A 126 -6.01 15.52 -0.04
CA VAL A 126 -5.94 16.97 0.18
C VAL A 126 -4.61 17.51 -0.32
N GLU A 127 -3.50 16.87 0.05
CA GLU A 127 -2.15 17.27 -0.37
C GLU A 127 -1.95 17.13 -1.88
N LEU A 128 -2.45 16.04 -2.47
CA LEU A 128 -2.42 15.81 -3.90
C LEU A 128 -3.19 16.91 -4.66
N SER A 129 -4.40 17.24 -4.20
CA SER A 129 -5.23 18.28 -4.82
C SER A 129 -4.54 19.65 -4.76
N LYS A 130 -3.90 19.96 -3.63
CA LYS A 130 -3.10 21.17 -3.46
C LYS A 130 -1.92 21.20 -4.42
N GLN A 131 -1.17 20.10 -4.53
CA GLN A 131 -0.01 20.00 -5.42
C GLN A 131 -0.40 20.16 -6.89
N ILE A 132 -1.52 19.56 -7.31
CA ILE A 132 -2.07 19.74 -8.66
C ILE A 132 -2.44 21.22 -8.88
N GLN A 133 -3.14 21.85 -7.94
CA GLN A 133 -3.55 23.24 -8.06
C GLN A 133 -2.35 24.20 -8.13
N GLU A 134 -1.30 23.96 -7.34
CA GLU A 134 -0.06 24.74 -7.37
C GLU A 134 0.68 24.60 -8.71
N GLN A 135 0.76 23.38 -9.25
CA GLN A 135 1.37 23.15 -10.56
C GLN A 135 0.58 23.85 -11.67
N VAL A 136 -0.75 23.76 -11.67
CA VAL A 136 -1.61 24.44 -12.66
C VAL A 136 -1.42 25.95 -12.57
N LYS A 137 -1.52 26.56 -11.38
CA LYS A 137 -1.31 28.00 -11.18
C LYS A 137 0.07 28.47 -11.64
N SER A 138 1.11 27.68 -11.36
CA SER A 138 2.48 28.00 -11.80
C SER A 138 2.59 28.01 -13.33
N LYS A 139 1.91 27.10 -14.01
CA LYS A 139 1.88 27.03 -15.48
C LYS A 139 1.03 28.15 -16.08
N GLU A 140 -0.12 28.47 -15.49
CA GLU A 140 -0.96 29.61 -15.89
C GLU A 140 -0.17 30.93 -15.83
N LYS A 141 0.51 31.18 -14.71
CA LYS A 141 1.34 32.36 -14.54
C LYS A 141 2.47 32.45 -15.58
N LEU A 142 3.11 31.32 -15.90
CA LEU A 142 4.16 31.27 -16.92
C LEU A 142 3.62 31.62 -18.32
N ILE A 143 2.41 31.18 -18.64
CA ILE A 143 1.73 31.49 -19.90
C ILE A 143 1.34 32.97 -19.93
N GLU A 144 0.81 33.52 -18.84
CA GLU A 144 0.44 34.93 -18.72
C GLU A 144 1.67 35.86 -18.88
N ASP A 145 2.78 35.53 -18.21
CA ASP A 145 4.05 36.26 -18.34
C ASP A 145 4.64 36.20 -19.76
N HIS A 146 4.39 35.11 -20.51
CA HIS A 146 4.82 34.98 -21.91
C HIS A 146 3.81 35.53 -22.94
N SER A 147 2.59 35.92 -22.53
CA SER A 147 1.49 36.32 -23.44
C SER A 147 1.16 37.82 -23.45
N GLY A 148 1.94 38.67 -22.77
CA GLY A 148 1.74 40.13 -22.80
C GLY A 148 2.81 40.90 -23.59
N PRO A 149 2.47 42.06 -24.20
CA PRO A 149 1.38 42.36 -25.14
C PRO A 149 1.84 42.18 -26.60
N LYS A 150 0.90 41.92 -27.53
CA LYS A 150 1.15 42.22 -28.95
C LYS A 150 1.51 43.69 -29.07
N GLN A 151 2.76 43.99 -29.46
CA GLN A 151 3.14 45.34 -29.85
C GLN A 151 2.28 45.80 -31.03
N ALA A 152 2.05 47.11 -31.04
CA ALA A 152 1.09 47.88 -31.84
C ALA A 152 1.11 47.63 -33.36
#